data_AF-A0A2H9Q8H4-F1
#
_entry.id   AF-A0A2H9Q8H4-F1
#
_cell.length_a   1.000
_cell.length_b   1.000
_cell.length_c   1.000
_cell.angle_alpha   90.00
_cell.angle_beta   90.00
_cell.angle_gamma   90.00
#
_symmetry.space_group_name_H-M   'P 1'
#
loop_
_entity.id
_entity.type
_entity.pdbx_description
1 polymer ?
#
loop_
_entity_poly.entity_id
_entity_poly.type
_entity_poly.pdbx_seq_one_letter_code
_entity_poly.pdbx_strand_id
1 'polypeptide(L)' 'MVERIDPWSNELVRDYDELFEKFGLQRLPASLKKKFGESRLFRREILFAHRDYDEFVASAEKGEPVAVMSGIKPSSEFH' A
#
# COMPACT_ATOMS: atom_id res chain seq x y z
N MET A 1 -16.51 15.53 4.49
CA MET A 1 -15.32 15.47 5.36
C MET A 1 -15.29 14.08 5.96
N VAL A 2 -14.19 13.34 5.78
CA VAL A 2 -13.95 12.09 6.53
C VAL A 2 -13.60 12.53 7.96
N GLU A 3 -14.35 12.08 8.96
CA GLU A 3 -14.24 12.63 10.33
C GLU A 3 -12.98 12.13 11.02
N ARG A 4 -12.51 10.89 10.78
CA ARG A 4 -11.19 10.43 11.23
C ARG A 4 -10.74 9.12 10.55
N ILE A 5 -9.53 9.12 9.97
CA ILE A 5 -8.84 7.90 9.51
C ILE A 5 -7.74 7.58 10.52
N ASP A 6 -7.88 6.46 11.21
CA ASP A 6 -6.94 5.92 12.17
C ASP A 6 -6.98 4.37 12.17
N PRO A 7 -6.02 3.69 12.80
CA PRO A 7 -5.95 2.22 12.79
C PRO A 7 -7.12 1.46 13.45
N TRP A 8 -8.07 2.15 14.08
CA TRP A 8 -9.21 1.55 14.80
C TRP A 8 -10.59 1.94 14.22
N SER A 9 -10.64 2.95 13.36
CA SER A 9 -11.87 3.44 12.71
C SER A 9 -12.35 2.52 11.60
N ASN A 10 -13.67 2.41 11.45
CA ASN A 10 -14.34 1.70 10.34
C ASN A 10 -15.00 2.68 9.35
N GLU A 11 -14.67 3.98 9.41
CA GLU A 11 -15.18 4.97 8.48
C GLU A 11 -14.66 4.74 7.06
N LEU A 12 -15.57 4.81 6.08
CA LEU A 12 -15.21 4.70 4.68
C LEU A 12 -14.56 6.00 4.19
N VAL A 13 -13.35 5.86 3.65
CA VAL A 13 -12.65 6.94 2.94
C VAL A 13 -13.38 7.22 1.62
N ARG A 14 -13.80 8.48 1.42
CA ARG A 14 -14.46 8.91 0.19
C ARG A 14 -13.49 9.45 -0.86
N ASP A 15 -12.43 10.08 -0.40
CA ASP A 15 -11.38 10.64 -1.25
C ASP A 15 -10.02 10.10 -0.82
N TYR A 16 -9.43 9.27 -1.67
CA TYR A 16 -8.12 8.68 -1.44
C TYR A 16 -6.98 9.64 -1.77
N ASP A 17 -7.22 10.72 -2.52
CA ASP A 17 -6.18 11.66 -2.92
C ASP A 17 -5.68 12.48 -1.73
N GLU A 18 -6.56 12.82 -0.78
CA GLU A 18 -6.18 13.49 0.48
C GLU A 18 -5.19 12.66 1.32
N LEU A 19 -5.18 11.33 1.17
CA LEU A 19 -4.31 10.44 1.96
C LEU A 19 -2.84 10.62 1.61
N PHE A 20 -2.53 11.00 0.36
CA PHE A 20 -1.16 11.16 -0.09
C PHE A 20 -0.47 12.30 0.65
N GLU A 21 -1.12 13.46 0.72
CA GLU A 21 -0.60 14.62 1.44
C GLU A 21 -0.61 14.38 2.95
N LYS A 22 -1.72 13.85 3.48
CA LYS A 22 -1.89 13.65 4.93
C LYS A 22 -0.90 12.65 5.53
N PHE A 23 -0.60 11.57 4.81
CA PHE A 23 0.25 10.49 5.32
C PHE A 23 1.61 10.42 4.63
N GLY A 24 1.95 11.35 3.75
CA GLY A 24 3.23 11.35 3.02
C GLY A 24 3.40 10.06 2.20
N LEU A 25 2.36 9.69 1.44
CA LEU A 25 2.38 8.52 0.57
C LEU A 25 2.73 8.93 -0.85
N GLN A 26 3.27 7.98 -1.60
CA GLN A 26 3.58 8.11 -3.02
C GLN A 26 2.65 7.23 -3.84
N ARG A 27 2.29 7.69 -5.05
CA ARG A 27 1.54 6.89 -6.01
C ARG A 27 2.45 5.81 -6.60
N LEU A 28 1.90 4.61 -6.76
CA LEU A 28 2.61 3.52 -7.43
C LEU A 28 3.04 3.91 -8.86
N PRO A 29 4.35 3.92 -9.17
CA PRO A 29 4.85 4.25 -10.50
C PRO A 29 4.32 3.29 -11.56
N ALA A 30 4.07 3.80 -12.78
CA ALA A 30 3.61 2.96 -13.89
C ALA A 30 4.57 1.81 -14.21
N SER A 31 5.88 2.00 -14.00
CA SER A 31 6.91 0.97 -14.13
C SER A 31 6.67 -0.20 -13.16
N LEU A 32 6.39 0.08 -11.89
CA LEU A 32 6.08 -0.94 -10.88
C LEU A 32 4.73 -1.62 -11.14
N LYS A 33 3.71 -0.85 -11.55
CA LYS A 33 2.41 -1.43 -11.97
C LYS A 33 2.58 -2.43 -13.11
N LYS A 34 3.42 -2.12 -14.10
CA LYS A 34 3.73 -3.02 -15.22
C LYS A 34 4.54 -4.23 -14.76
N LYS A 35 5.60 -4.00 -13.97
CA LYS A 35 6.49 -5.06 -13.45
C LYS A 35 5.72 -6.12 -12.67
N PHE A 36 4.79 -5.71 -11.81
CA PHE A 36 3.98 -6.61 -10.98
C PHE A 36 2.59 -6.88 -11.55
N GLY A 37 2.37 -6.61 -12.85
CA GLY A 37 1.05 -6.64 -13.50
C GLY A 37 0.40 -8.02 -13.62
N GLU A 38 1.13 -9.10 -13.36
CA GLU A 38 0.55 -10.45 -13.24
C GLU A 38 -0.40 -10.52 -12.04
N SER A 39 -0.04 -9.86 -10.93
CA SER A 39 -0.90 -9.74 -9.76
C SER A 39 -2.10 -8.86 -10.09
N ARG A 40 -3.29 -9.39 -9.81
CA ARG A 40 -4.55 -8.64 -9.95
C ARG A 40 -4.58 -7.37 -9.10
N LEU A 41 -3.83 -7.34 -8.00
CA LEU A 41 -3.81 -6.20 -7.07
C LEU A 41 -3.12 -4.98 -7.70
N PHE A 42 -2.01 -5.21 -8.40
CA PHE A 42 -1.31 -4.16 -9.15
C PHE A 42 -2.08 -3.80 -10.43
N ARG A 43 -2.52 -4.80 -11.20
CA ARG A 43 -3.20 -4.58 -12.48
C ARG A 43 -4.53 -3.81 -12.35
N ARG A 44 -5.27 -4.02 -11.27
CA ARG A 44 -6.55 -3.33 -11.00
C ARG A 44 -6.39 -2.08 -10.14
N GLU A 45 -5.16 -1.68 -9.85
CA GLU A 45 -4.84 -0.51 -9.01
C GLU A 45 -5.45 -0.57 -7.60
N ILE A 46 -5.63 -1.77 -7.06
CA ILE A 46 -6.06 -1.98 -5.66
C ILE A 46 -4.92 -1.58 -4.71
N LEU A 47 -3.68 -1.90 -5.08
CA LEU A 47 -2.50 -1.27 -4.49
C LEU A 47 -2.26 0.04 -5.25
N PHE A 48 -2.56 1.18 -4.63
CA PHE A 48 -2.46 2.51 -5.26
C PHE A 48 -1.45 3.44 -4.59
N ALA A 49 -1.06 3.17 -3.34
CA ALA A 49 -0.16 3.99 -2.55
C ALA A 49 0.98 3.16 -1.95
N HIS A 50 2.15 3.78 -1.75
CA HIS A 50 3.30 3.18 -1.08
C HIS A 50 4.16 4.24 -0.37
N ARG A 51 5.17 3.77 0.38
CA ARG A 51 6.31 4.56 0.85
C ARG A 51 7.57 3.73 0.63
N ASP A 52 8.53 4.28 -0.12
CA ASP A 52 9.86 3.69 -0.39
C ASP A 52 9.83 2.25 -0.97
N TYR A 53 8.74 1.88 -1.65
CA TYR A 53 8.60 0.56 -2.25
C TYR A 53 9.50 0.39 -3.47
N ASP A 54 9.78 1.47 -4.18
CA ASP A 54 10.79 1.54 -5.23
C ASP A 54 12.19 1.23 -4.68
N GLU A 55 12.56 1.73 -3.50
CA GLU A 55 13.82 1.38 -2.83
C GLU A 55 13.86 -0.10 -2.46
N PHE A 56 12.78 -0.63 -1.87
CA PHE A 56 12.65 -2.05 -1.57
C PHE A 56 12.85 -2.93 -2.82
N VAL A 57 12.21 -2.57 -3.94
CA VAL A 57 12.35 -3.29 -5.20
C VAL A 57 13.78 -3.19 -5.73
N ALA A 58 14.40 -2.02 -5.66
CA ALA A 58 15.78 -1.82 -6.11
C ALA A 58 16.79 -2.67 -5.29
N SER A 59 16.62 -2.75 -3.97
CA SER A 59 17.44 -3.63 -3.11
C SER A 59 17.24 -5.10 -3.44
N ALA A 60 15.99 -5.54 -3.62
CA ALA A 60 15.68 -6.91 -4.02
C ALA A 60 16.31 -7.27 -5.38
N GLU A 61 16.29 -6.35 -6.36
CA GLU A 61 16.91 -6.54 -7.68
C GLU A 61 18.43 -6.63 -7.63
N LYS A 62 19.07 -5.94 -6.67
CA LYS A 62 20.52 -6.03 -6.42
C LYS A 62 20.93 -7.33 -5.72
N GLY A 63 19.97 -8.16 -5.30
CA GLY A 63 20.22 -9.36 -4.51
C GLY A 63 20.55 -9.06 -3.04
N GLU A 64 20.21 -7.86 -2.55
CA GLU A 64 20.35 -7.52 -1.14
C GLU A 64 19.27 -8.25 -0.32
N PRO A 65 19.55 -8.61 0.95
CA PRO A 65 18.54 -9.21 1.81
C PRO A 65 17.38 -8.24 2.06
N VAL A 66 16.16 -8.69 1.76
CA VAL A 66 14.91 -7.96 2.03
C VAL A 66 13.95 -8.83 2.83
N ALA A 67 13.06 -8.20 3.59
CA ALA A 67 12.06 -8.88 4.41
C ALA A 67 10.67 -8.27 4.20
N VAL A 68 9.63 -9.09 4.37
CA VAL A 68 8.22 -8.67 4.33
C VAL A 68 7.59 -9.00 5.68
N MET A 69 6.84 -8.07 6.25
CA MET A 69 6.16 -8.23 7.52
C MET A 69 4.73 -7.70 7.42
N SER A 70 3.78 -8.46 7.98
CA SER A 70 2.39 -8.04 8.17
C SER A 70 1.93 -8.48 9.55
N GLY A 71 0.89 -7.83 10.08
CA GLY A 71 0.35 -8.10 11.40
C GLY A 71 -1.16 -8.27 11.37
N ILE A 72 -1.69 -9.10 12.27
CA ILE A 72 -3.12 -9.27 12.48
C ILE A 72 -3.44 -9.19 13.97
N LYS A 73 -4.50 -8.46 14.32
CA LYS A 73 -5.08 -8.48 15.67
C LYS A 73 -6.15 -9.57 15.75
N PRO A 74 -6.06 -10.55 16.67
CA PRO A 74 -7.03 -11.64 16.78
C PRO A 74 -8.28 -11.19 17.56
N SER A 75 -9.00 -10.19 17.06
CA SER A 75 -10.21 -9.66 17.74
C SER A 75 -11.53 -10.31 17.32
N SER A 76 -11.56 -11.05 16.21
CA SER A 76 -12.74 -11.73 15.68
C SER A 76 -12.35 -12.79 14.64
N GLU A 77 -13.34 -13.44 14.02
CA GLU A 77 -13.11 -14.28 12.85
C GLU A 77 -12.48 -13.50 11.68
N PHE A 78 -11.64 -14.19 10.92
CA PHE A 78 -10.95 -13.66 9.74
C PHE A 78 -11.92 -13.55 8.55
N HIS A 79 -11.86 -12.46 7.80
CA HIS A 79 -12.69 -12.17 6.63
C HIS A 79 -11.88 -11.51 5.50
#